data_AF-K3XIS8-F1
#
_entry.id   AF-K3XIS8-F1
#
_cell.length_a   1.000
_cell.length_b   1.000
_cell.length_c   1.000
_cell.angle_alpha   90.00
_cell.angle_beta   90.00
_cell.angle_gamma   90.00
#
_symmetry.space_group_name_H-M   'P 1'
#
loop_
_entity.id
_entity.type
_entity.pdbx_description
1 polymer ?
#
loop_
_entity_poly.entity_id
_entity_poly.type
_entity_poly.pdbx_seq_one_letter_code
_entity_poly.pdbx_strand_id
1 'polypeptide(L)'
;MKERSGSRAAVDERYAQWKSLIPVLYDWFANHNLVWPSLSCRWGPQFEKATYKNRQRLYLSEQTDGSVPNTLVIANCEVVKPRVAAAEHISQFNEEARSPFVKKYKTIVHPGEVNRIRELPQNSKIIATHTDSPDVLIWDVEAQPNRHAVLGATESRPDLILTGHQENAEFALAMCPAEPYVLSGGKDKSVVLWSIQDHISALGDSSSSPGASGSKQSGKTTNEKESPKVDPRGIFHGHDSTVEDVQFCPSSAQEFCSVGDDACLILWDARTGTSPAVKVEKAHSGDVHCVDWNPLDVNYILTGSADNSVRMWDRRNLGSGGAGSPIHKFEGHKAAVLCVQWSPDRASVFGSSAEDGFLNVWDHEKVGKKKNSNVPAGLFFQHAGHR
;
A
#
# COMPACT_ATOMS: atom_id res chain seq x y z
N MET A 1 -14.93 -32.72 3.29
CA MET A 1 -13.54 -33.25 3.31
C MET A 1 -12.98 -33.56 1.92
N LYS A 2 -13.71 -34.28 1.04
CA LYS A 2 -13.25 -34.58 -0.34
C LYS A 2 -13.06 -33.37 -1.27
N GLU A 3 -13.89 -32.33 -1.17
CA GLU A 3 -13.73 -31.11 -1.99
C GLU A 3 -12.51 -30.27 -1.60
N ARG A 4 -12.25 -30.08 -0.30
CA ARG A 4 -11.05 -29.41 0.21
C ARG A 4 -9.76 -30.15 -0.18
N SER A 5 -9.77 -31.49 -0.19
CA SER A 5 -8.60 -32.26 -0.64
C SER A 5 -8.37 -32.16 -2.15
N GLY A 6 -9.44 -32.11 -2.96
CA GLY A 6 -9.36 -31.90 -4.41
C GLY A 6 -8.86 -30.50 -4.78
N SER A 7 -9.33 -29.48 -4.06
CA SER A 7 -8.86 -28.10 -4.22
C SER A 7 -7.38 -27.93 -3.89
N ARG A 8 -6.91 -28.55 -2.80
CA ARG A 8 -5.50 -28.47 -2.40
C ARG A 8 -4.58 -29.16 -3.40
N ALA A 9 -4.96 -30.34 -3.89
CA ALA A 9 -4.20 -31.03 -4.92
C ALA A 9 -4.08 -30.21 -6.22
N ALA A 10 -5.16 -29.51 -6.62
CA ALA A 10 -5.14 -28.62 -7.77
C ALA A 10 -4.25 -27.38 -7.57
N VAL A 11 -4.20 -26.82 -6.36
CA VAL A 11 -3.28 -25.71 -6.03
C VAL A 11 -1.82 -26.18 -6.08
N ASP A 12 -1.52 -27.32 -5.46
CA ASP A 12 -0.16 -27.89 -5.46
C ASP A 12 0.31 -28.23 -6.89
N GLU A 13 -0.58 -28.75 -7.75
CA GLU A 13 -0.27 -29.01 -9.17
C GLU A 13 0.03 -27.72 -9.95
N ARG A 14 -0.82 -26.69 -9.81
CA ARG A 14 -0.60 -25.38 -10.46
C ARG A 14 0.70 -24.74 -9.97
N TYR A 15 0.97 -24.80 -8.68
CA TYR A 15 2.19 -24.29 -8.09
C TYR A 15 3.41 -25.02 -8.66
N ALA A 16 3.39 -26.36 -8.74
CA ALA A 16 4.48 -27.14 -9.33
C ALA A 16 4.70 -26.80 -10.81
N GLN A 17 3.61 -26.61 -11.57
CA GLN A 17 3.69 -26.18 -12.96
C GLN A 17 4.32 -24.78 -13.07
N TRP A 18 3.84 -23.81 -12.30
CA TRP A 18 4.41 -22.47 -12.25
C TRP A 18 5.90 -22.52 -11.87
N LYS A 19 6.26 -23.32 -10.87
CA LYS A 19 7.64 -23.49 -10.39
C LYS A 19 8.58 -23.97 -11.49
N SER A 20 8.12 -24.89 -12.34
CA SER A 20 8.90 -25.38 -13.49
C SER A 20 9.16 -24.29 -14.56
N LEU A 21 8.31 -23.27 -14.61
CA LEU A 21 8.35 -22.20 -15.61
C LEU A 21 9.09 -20.94 -15.13
N ILE A 22 9.45 -20.83 -13.84
CA ILE A 22 10.08 -19.61 -13.29
C ILE A 22 11.31 -19.17 -14.10
N PRO A 23 12.25 -20.05 -14.50
CA PRO A 23 13.44 -19.62 -15.26
C PRO A 23 13.12 -19.04 -16.64
N VAL A 24 11.91 -19.25 -17.15
CA VAL A 24 11.42 -18.72 -18.44
C VAL A 24 10.56 -17.48 -18.24
N LEU A 25 9.82 -17.40 -17.13
CA LEU A 25 8.86 -16.33 -16.86
C LEU A 25 9.47 -15.09 -16.18
N TYR A 26 10.56 -15.25 -15.41
CA TYR A 26 11.14 -14.17 -14.61
C TYR A 26 12.62 -13.98 -14.93
N ASP A 27 12.99 -12.74 -15.24
CA ASP A 27 14.40 -12.34 -15.35
C ASP A 27 15.09 -12.29 -13.98
N TRP A 28 14.32 -12.06 -12.90
CA TRP A 28 14.79 -12.11 -11.53
C TRP A 28 13.66 -12.59 -10.61
N PHE A 29 14.00 -13.49 -9.70
CA PHE A 29 13.06 -14.03 -8.72
C PHE A 29 13.76 -14.20 -7.37
N ALA A 30 13.05 -13.83 -6.31
CA ALA A 30 13.48 -14.02 -4.94
C ALA A 30 12.28 -14.41 -4.09
N ASN A 31 12.43 -15.48 -3.29
CA ASN A 31 11.47 -15.85 -2.26
C ASN A 31 12.06 -15.58 -0.88
N HIS A 32 11.26 -15.13 0.07
CA HIS A 32 11.68 -14.96 1.45
C HIS A 32 10.58 -15.46 2.39
N ASN A 33 10.83 -16.59 3.05
CA ASN A 33 9.90 -17.13 4.03
C ASN A 33 9.93 -16.30 5.33
N LEU A 34 8.82 -15.66 5.68
CA LEU A 34 8.65 -14.91 6.92
C LEU A 34 8.24 -15.85 8.06
N VAL A 35 8.55 -15.45 9.30
CA VAL A 35 8.11 -16.21 10.49
C VAL A 35 6.62 -16.00 10.73
N TRP A 36 6.16 -14.78 10.50
CA TRP A 36 4.80 -14.33 10.70
C TRP A 36 4.26 -13.78 9.37
N PRO A 37 2.95 -13.89 9.12
CA PRO A 37 2.35 -13.30 7.93
C PRO A 37 2.54 -11.77 7.92
N SER A 38 2.65 -11.22 6.71
CA SER A 38 2.75 -9.78 6.47
C SER A 38 1.48 -9.34 5.76
N LEU A 39 0.72 -8.43 6.37
CA LEU A 39 -0.44 -7.80 5.72
C LEU A 39 -0.03 -6.67 4.76
N SER A 40 1.13 -6.06 4.99
CA SER A 40 1.63 -4.96 4.17
C SER A 40 3.10 -5.13 3.83
N CYS A 41 3.42 -4.99 2.55
CA CYS A 41 4.78 -4.86 2.07
C CYS A 41 4.91 -3.58 1.24
N ARG A 42 6.01 -2.85 1.41
CA ARG A 42 6.24 -1.61 0.68
C ARG A 42 7.70 -1.45 0.34
N TRP A 43 7.98 -1.21 -0.95
CA TRP A 43 9.30 -0.76 -1.36
C TRP A 43 9.60 0.60 -0.75
N GLY A 44 10.84 0.77 -0.28
CA GLY A 44 11.36 2.04 0.18
C GLY A 44 12.38 2.64 -0.79
N PRO A 45 13.19 3.62 -0.35
CA PRO A 45 14.18 4.26 -1.19
C PRO A 45 15.24 3.28 -1.68
N GLN A 46 15.67 3.51 -2.92
CA GLN A 46 16.85 2.86 -3.46
C GLN A 46 18.10 3.67 -3.08
N PHE A 47 18.91 3.12 -2.18
CA PHE A 47 20.07 3.81 -1.61
C PHE A 47 21.40 3.37 -2.25
N GLU A 48 21.41 2.32 -3.09
CA GLU A 48 22.59 1.92 -3.86
C GLU A 48 22.21 1.53 -5.29
N LYS A 49 22.88 2.13 -6.28
CA LYS A 49 22.82 1.78 -7.70
C LYS A 49 24.19 1.26 -8.14
N ALA A 50 24.35 -0.06 -8.24
CA ALA A 50 25.60 -0.65 -8.70
C ALA A 50 25.46 -1.25 -10.10
N THR A 51 26.58 -1.65 -10.70
CA THR A 51 26.61 -2.24 -12.05
C THR A 51 25.73 -3.48 -12.15
N TYR A 52 25.79 -4.36 -11.14
CA TYR A 52 25.19 -5.70 -11.19
C TYR A 52 23.91 -5.87 -10.38
N LYS A 53 23.75 -5.10 -9.30
CA LYS A 53 22.61 -5.15 -8.40
C LYS A 53 22.32 -3.77 -7.82
N ASN A 54 21.07 -3.52 -7.48
CA ASN A 54 20.67 -2.34 -6.72
C ASN A 54 20.36 -2.75 -5.28
N ARG A 55 20.53 -1.85 -4.32
CA ARG A 55 20.01 -2.04 -2.97
C ARG A 55 18.87 -1.07 -2.70
N GLN A 56 17.78 -1.64 -2.19
CA GLN A 56 16.57 -0.92 -1.92
C GLN A 56 16.02 -1.31 -0.55
N ARG A 57 15.42 -0.34 0.14
CA ARG A 57 14.67 -0.63 1.37
C ARG A 57 13.42 -1.44 1.04
N LEU A 58 13.05 -2.33 1.96
CA LEU A 58 11.79 -3.05 1.95
C LEU A 58 11.20 -3.00 3.35
N TYR A 59 9.96 -2.54 3.48
CA TYR A 59 9.20 -2.53 4.72
C TYR A 59 8.21 -3.69 4.70
N LEU A 60 8.17 -4.46 5.78
CA LEU A 60 7.29 -5.62 5.95
C LEU A 60 6.62 -5.54 7.31
N SER A 61 5.34 -5.92 7.38
CA SER A 61 4.71 -6.20 8.67
C SER A 61 4.91 -7.65 9.09
N GLU A 62 4.89 -7.89 10.39
CA GLU A 62 4.83 -9.23 10.98
C GLU A 62 3.67 -9.26 11.97
N GLN A 63 2.60 -9.97 11.60
CA GLN A 63 1.38 -10.14 12.39
C GLN A 63 1.49 -11.39 13.26
N THR A 64 1.46 -11.20 14.57
CA THR A 64 1.71 -12.28 15.54
C THR A 64 0.41 -12.76 16.16
N ASP A 65 0.45 -13.94 16.78
CA ASP A 65 -0.67 -14.48 17.56
C ASP A 65 -0.72 -13.96 19.02
N GLY A 66 0.08 -12.93 19.33
CA GLY A 66 0.24 -12.38 20.68
C GLY A 66 1.30 -13.08 21.53
N SER A 67 1.90 -14.19 21.09
CA SER A 67 3.03 -14.84 21.81
C SER A 67 4.30 -13.99 21.83
N VAL A 68 4.46 -13.13 20.83
CA VAL A 68 5.45 -12.05 20.73
C VAL A 68 4.76 -10.82 20.16
N PRO A 69 5.26 -9.59 20.38
CA PRO A 69 4.60 -8.41 19.86
C PRO A 69 4.73 -8.31 18.34
N ASN A 70 3.74 -7.64 17.71
CA ASN A 70 3.76 -7.31 16.30
C ASN A 70 5.00 -6.48 15.94
N THR A 71 5.47 -6.62 14.69
CA THR A 71 6.65 -5.86 14.27
C THR A 71 6.51 -5.22 12.91
N LEU A 72 7.18 -4.09 12.77
CA LEU A 72 7.55 -3.51 11.49
C LEU A 72 9.02 -3.85 11.23
N VAL A 73 9.25 -4.62 10.17
CA VAL A 73 10.58 -5.03 9.73
C VAL A 73 11.06 -4.12 8.61
N ILE A 74 12.22 -3.51 8.81
CA ILE A 74 12.94 -2.78 7.79
C ILE A 74 14.05 -3.72 7.28
N ALA A 75 13.99 -4.05 6.00
CA ALA A 75 14.95 -4.90 5.33
C ALA A 75 15.68 -4.16 4.20
N ASN A 76 16.84 -4.68 3.84
CA ASN A 76 17.60 -4.33 2.66
C ASN A 76 17.45 -5.45 1.64
N CYS A 77 16.85 -5.12 0.49
CA CYS A 77 16.70 -6.04 -0.62
C CYS A 77 17.76 -5.75 -1.69
N GLU A 78 18.46 -6.79 -2.12
CA GLU A 78 19.39 -6.75 -3.25
C GLU A 78 18.68 -7.20 -4.53
N VAL A 79 18.29 -6.24 -5.37
CA VAL A 79 17.62 -6.49 -6.65
C VAL A 79 18.67 -6.69 -7.74
N VAL A 80 18.79 -7.91 -8.26
CA VAL A 80 19.78 -8.26 -9.29
C VAL A 80 19.24 -7.86 -10.67
N LYS A 81 20.11 -7.32 -11.52
CA LYS A 81 19.70 -6.90 -12.88
C LYS A 81 19.47 -8.10 -13.81
N PRO A 82 18.55 -8.00 -14.80
CA PRO A 82 18.12 -9.11 -15.68
C PRO A 82 19.21 -9.95 -16.34
N ARG A 83 20.38 -9.37 -16.64
CA ARG A 83 21.49 -10.07 -17.32
C ARG A 83 22.55 -10.65 -16.37
N VAL A 84 22.32 -10.54 -15.06
CA VAL A 84 23.25 -10.98 -14.02
C VAL A 84 22.67 -12.16 -13.23
N ALA A 85 21.34 -12.23 -13.09
CA ALA A 85 20.69 -13.34 -12.41
C ALA A 85 20.88 -14.63 -13.24
N ALA A 86 21.58 -15.61 -12.68
CA ALA A 86 21.74 -16.91 -13.33
C ALA A 86 20.42 -17.70 -13.25
N ALA A 87 19.96 -18.23 -14.39
CA ALA A 87 18.77 -19.09 -14.46
C ALA A 87 18.87 -20.30 -13.52
N GLU A 88 20.09 -20.79 -13.25
CA GLU A 88 20.38 -21.87 -12.30
C GLU A 88 20.04 -21.48 -10.85
N HIS A 89 20.31 -20.23 -10.45
CA HIS A 89 19.95 -19.77 -9.11
C HIS A 89 18.43 -19.64 -8.95
N ILE A 90 17.76 -19.20 -10.02
CA ILE A 90 16.30 -19.07 -10.06
C ILE A 90 15.62 -20.44 -10.04
N SER A 91 16.16 -21.45 -10.71
CA SER A 91 15.56 -22.78 -10.80
C SER A 91 15.73 -23.64 -9.54
N GLN A 92 16.72 -23.33 -8.71
CA GLN A 92 17.05 -24.10 -7.50
C GLN A 92 16.51 -23.48 -6.20
N PHE A 93 15.65 -22.47 -6.27
CA PHE A 93 15.16 -21.82 -5.06
C PHE A 93 14.38 -22.78 -4.15
N ASN A 94 14.54 -22.61 -2.84
CA ASN A 94 13.79 -23.32 -1.82
C ASN A 94 12.75 -22.36 -1.21
N GLU A 95 11.46 -22.68 -1.38
CA GLU A 95 10.33 -21.87 -0.90
C GLU A 95 10.33 -21.66 0.62
N GLU A 96 10.82 -22.63 1.39
CA GLU A 96 10.89 -22.57 2.84
C GLU A 96 12.07 -21.72 3.35
N ALA A 97 13.02 -21.40 2.47
CA ALA A 97 14.23 -20.67 2.83
C ALA A 97 13.99 -19.15 2.91
N ARG A 98 14.81 -18.50 3.74
CA ARG A 98 14.95 -17.04 3.70
C ARG A 98 15.81 -16.64 2.51
N SER A 99 15.34 -15.65 1.75
CA SER A 99 16.08 -15.10 0.62
C SER A 99 17.49 -14.65 1.03
N PRO A 100 18.55 -14.98 0.27
CA PRO A 100 19.86 -14.34 0.44
C PRO A 100 19.83 -12.85 0.04
N PHE A 101 18.83 -12.42 -0.71
CA PHE A 101 18.69 -11.05 -1.21
C PHE A 101 17.99 -10.11 -0.22
N VAL A 102 17.16 -10.65 0.68
CA VAL A 102 16.39 -9.85 1.65
C VAL A 102 17.03 -10.00 3.02
N LYS A 103 17.73 -8.94 3.45
CA LYS A 103 18.46 -8.92 4.72
C LYS A 103 17.76 -7.98 5.70
N LYS A 104 17.30 -8.54 6.82
CA LYS A 104 16.74 -7.73 7.91
C LYS A 104 17.78 -6.70 8.38
N TYR A 105 17.38 -5.44 8.43
CA TYR A 105 18.23 -4.33 8.87
C TYR A 105 17.84 -3.86 10.27
N LYS A 106 16.54 -3.60 10.49
CA LYS A 106 16.02 -3.08 11.75
C LYS A 106 14.63 -3.64 12.01
N THR A 107 14.31 -3.87 13.27
CA THR A 107 12.96 -4.23 13.72
C THR A 107 12.45 -3.15 14.67
N ILE A 108 11.24 -2.67 14.41
CA ILE A 108 10.46 -1.82 15.31
C ILE A 108 9.39 -2.71 15.93
N VAL A 109 9.36 -2.79 17.26
CA VAL A 109 8.25 -3.45 17.99
C VAL A 109 7.05 -2.52 17.89
N HIS A 110 6.03 -2.92 17.17
CA HIS A 110 4.93 -2.05 16.77
C HIS A 110 3.74 -2.20 17.75
N PRO A 111 3.10 -1.10 18.19
CA PRO A 111 1.88 -1.18 18.98
C PRO A 111 0.71 -1.59 18.07
N GLY A 112 0.20 -2.79 18.27
CA GLY A 112 -0.87 -3.34 17.43
C GLY A 112 -0.40 -3.87 16.08
N GLU A 113 -1.35 -4.40 15.33
CA GLU A 113 -1.16 -5.01 14.01
C GLU A 113 -0.74 -3.95 12.98
N VAL A 114 0.04 -4.32 11.96
CA VAL A 114 0.45 -3.36 10.90
C VAL A 114 -0.22 -3.74 9.60
N ASN A 115 -1.37 -3.12 9.40
CA ASN A 115 -2.30 -3.43 8.31
C ASN A 115 -1.91 -2.73 7.00
N ARG A 116 -1.32 -1.53 7.07
CA ARG A 116 -0.81 -0.84 5.89
C ARG A 116 0.40 0.04 6.20
N ILE A 117 1.34 0.08 5.26
CA ILE A 117 2.57 0.91 5.30
C ILE A 117 2.57 1.83 4.08
N ARG A 118 2.83 3.12 4.28
CA ARG A 118 3.07 4.09 3.22
C ARG A 118 4.28 4.96 3.53
N GLU A 119 5.11 5.19 2.54
CA GLU A 119 6.27 6.09 2.64
C GLU A 119 5.87 7.52 2.27
N LEU A 120 6.54 8.51 2.88
CA LEU A 120 6.44 9.90 2.47
C LEU A 120 7.37 10.16 1.27
N PRO A 121 6.86 10.47 0.06
CA PRO A 121 7.71 10.61 -1.12
C PRO A 121 8.79 11.70 -1.00
N GLN A 122 8.52 12.75 -0.23
CA GLN A 122 9.39 13.90 -0.02
C GLN A 122 10.51 13.62 1.00
N ASN A 123 10.34 12.62 1.87
CA ASN A 123 11.33 12.25 2.87
C ASN A 123 11.31 10.74 3.12
N SER A 124 12.29 10.06 2.55
CA SER A 124 12.37 8.59 2.54
C SER A 124 12.63 7.94 3.90
N LYS A 125 12.82 8.73 4.96
CA LYS A 125 12.92 8.23 6.35
C LYS A 125 11.56 8.11 7.01
N ILE A 126 10.54 8.79 6.47
CA ILE A 126 9.24 8.88 7.09
C ILE A 126 8.29 7.89 6.46
N ILE A 127 7.63 7.11 7.31
CA ILE A 127 6.53 6.25 6.92
C ILE A 127 5.34 6.47 7.84
N ALA A 128 4.16 6.19 7.33
CA ALA A 128 2.94 6.06 8.11
C ALA A 128 2.53 4.58 8.17
N THR A 129 1.98 4.18 9.31
CA THR A 129 1.36 2.87 9.50
C THR A 129 -0.07 2.99 9.98
N HIS A 130 -0.91 2.15 9.41
CA HIS A 130 -2.26 1.86 9.90
C HIS A 130 -2.24 0.62 10.77
N THR A 131 -3.10 0.63 11.78
CA THR A 131 -3.15 -0.42 12.81
C THR A 131 -4.58 -0.91 13.01
N ASP A 132 -4.76 -1.83 13.95
CA ASP A 132 -6.05 -2.24 14.53
C ASP A 132 -6.63 -1.21 15.54
N SER A 133 -6.31 0.08 15.36
CA SER A 133 -6.73 1.19 16.23
C SER A 133 -7.24 2.38 15.41
N PRO A 134 -7.92 3.36 16.04
CA PRO A 134 -8.33 4.59 15.35
C PRO A 134 -7.14 5.54 15.05
N ASP A 135 -6.00 5.34 15.69
CA ASP A 135 -4.84 6.22 15.53
C ASP A 135 -3.95 5.77 14.36
N VAL A 136 -3.46 6.74 13.59
CA VAL A 136 -2.44 6.51 12.54
C VAL A 136 -1.07 6.91 13.07
N LEU A 137 -0.06 6.08 12.85
CA LEU A 137 1.26 6.26 13.46
C LEU A 137 2.30 6.69 12.42
N ILE A 138 3.10 7.70 12.75
CA ILE A 138 4.22 8.16 11.92
C ILE A 138 5.55 7.76 12.54
N TRP A 139 6.48 7.33 11.70
CA TRP A 139 7.78 6.82 12.11
C TRP A 139 8.90 7.47 11.30
N ASP A 140 9.93 7.97 11.97
CA ASP A 140 11.27 8.14 11.38
C ASP A 140 12.02 6.82 11.52
N VAL A 141 12.01 6.01 10.46
CA VAL A 141 12.57 4.66 10.48
C VAL A 141 14.07 4.64 10.71
N GLU A 142 14.79 5.74 10.45
CA GLU A 142 16.23 5.82 10.67
C GLU A 142 16.55 6.20 12.13
N ALA A 143 15.73 7.05 12.76
CA ALA A 143 15.88 7.43 14.16
C ALA A 143 15.48 6.31 15.15
N GLN A 144 14.53 5.45 14.78
CA GLN A 144 14.07 4.36 15.66
C GLN A 144 15.22 3.38 15.98
N PRO A 145 15.35 2.89 17.23
CA PRO A 145 16.37 1.89 17.57
C PRO A 145 16.01 0.51 16.99
N ASN A 146 17.02 -0.32 16.73
CA ASN A 146 16.79 -1.72 16.42
C ASN A 146 16.38 -2.49 17.68
N ARG A 147 15.19 -3.11 17.67
CA ARG A 147 14.65 -3.88 18.78
C ARG A 147 14.52 -5.37 18.45
N HIS A 148 14.26 -6.16 19.48
CA HIS A 148 13.99 -7.59 19.37
C HIS A 148 12.59 -7.86 19.90
N ALA A 149 11.75 -8.51 19.09
CA ALA A 149 10.40 -8.91 19.47
C ALA A 149 10.46 -10.20 20.28
N VAL A 150 10.55 -10.03 21.60
CA VAL A 150 10.44 -11.10 22.59
C VAL A 150 9.21 -10.84 23.46
N LEU A 151 8.68 -11.90 24.09
CA LEU A 151 7.55 -11.78 25.00
C LEU A 151 7.85 -10.73 26.09
N GLY A 152 6.96 -9.76 26.25
CA GLY A 152 7.11 -8.66 27.21
C GLY A 152 8.04 -7.51 26.76
N ALA A 153 8.53 -7.51 25.52
CA ALA A 153 9.28 -6.38 24.98
C ALA A 153 8.41 -5.12 24.95
N THR A 154 8.98 -3.99 25.38
CA THR A 154 8.30 -2.69 25.31
C THR A 154 8.12 -2.26 23.86
N GLU A 155 6.92 -1.78 23.55
CA GLU A 155 6.58 -1.20 22.26
C GLU A 155 7.49 -0.01 21.93
N SER A 156 7.73 0.16 20.63
CA SER A 156 8.44 1.33 20.13
C SER A 156 7.50 2.53 20.16
N ARG A 157 8.06 3.68 20.48
CA ARG A 157 7.29 4.92 20.52
C ARG A 157 7.21 5.52 19.11
N PRO A 158 6.02 5.76 18.56
CA PRO A 158 5.88 6.45 17.28
C PRO A 158 6.33 7.91 17.41
N ASP A 159 6.84 8.48 16.33
CA ASP A 159 7.35 9.85 16.30
C ASP A 159 6.21 10.88 16.30
N LEU A 160 5.05 10.50 15.76
CA LEU A 160 3.81 11.28 15.78
C LEU A 160 2.61 10.34 15.77
N ILE A 161 1.53 10.73 16.46
CA ILE A 161 0.23 10.05 16.43
C ILE A 161 -0.78 10.98 15.76
N LEU A 162 -1.47 10.50 14.74
CA LEU A 162 -2.55 11.23 14.08
C LEU A 162 -3.89 10.74 14.64
N THR A 163 -4.62 11.64 15.28
CA THR A 163 -5.92 11.36 15.91
C THR A 163 -7.06 11.80 15.00
N GLY A 164 -8.26 11.23 15.17
CA GLY A 164 -9.45 11.75 14.50
C GLY A 164 -10.53 10.71 14.22
N HIS A 165 -10.13 9.49 13.86
CA HIS A 165 -11.08 8.41 13.66
C HIS A 165 -11.78 8.02 14.98
N GLN A 166 -13.03 7.61 14.86
CA GLN A 166 -13.87 7.19 15.99
C GLN A 166 -13.94 5.66 16.13
N GLU A 167 -13.60 4.94 15.07
CA GLU A 167 -13.50 3.49 15.00
C GLU A 167 -12.17 3.10 14.30
N ASN A 168 -11.88 1.80 14.23
CA ASN A 168 -10.62 1.33 13.64
C ASN A 168 -10.46 1.82 12.20
N ALA A 169 -9.27 2.36 11.92
CA ALA A 169 -8.82 2.74 10.60
C ALA A 169 -7.85 1.67 10.11
N GLU A 170 -8.39 0.58 9.54
CA GLU A 170 -7.61 -0.64 9.37
C GLU A 170 -6.72 -0.60 8.13
N PHE A 171 -7.26 -0.24 6.96
CA PHE A 171 -6.51 -0.39 5.71
C PHE A 171 -6.30 0.89 4.94
N ALA A 172 -7.30 1.74 4.76
CA ALA A 172 -7.20 2.92 3.89
C ALA A 172 -6.14 3.93 4.37
N LEU A 173 -5.00 4.01 3.69
CA LEU A 173 -3.89 4.92 4.03
C LEU A 173 -3.15 5.37 2.76
N ALA A 174 -2.93 6.68 2.63
CA ALA A 174 -2.14 7.29 1.57
C ALA A 174 -1.29 8.46 2.07
N MET A 175 -0.11 8.64 1.48
CA MET A 175 0.76 9.79 1.68
C MET A 175 0.76 10.65 0.42
N CYS A 176 0.62 11.96 0.57
CA CYS A 176 0.57 12.86 -0.57
C CYS A 176 1.95 12.99 -1.23
N PRO A 177 2.07 12.91 -2.57
CA PRO A 177 3.34 13.09 -3.27
C PRO A 177 3.77 14.55 -3.41
N ALA A 178 2.87 15.51 -3.24
CA ALA A 178 3.15 16.93 -3.39
C ALA A 178 3.51 17.62 -2.06
N GLU A 179 2.75 17.32 -1.00
CA GLU A 179 2.88 17.96 0.33
C GLU A 179 2.98 16.88 1.44
N PRO A 180 3.49 17.19 2.64
CA PRO A 180 3.53 16.23 3.76
C PRO A 180 2.16 16.09 4.42
N TYR A 181 1.21 15.60 3.64
CA TYR A 181 -0.16 15.30 4.04
C TYR A 181 -0.38 13.79 4.08
N VAL A 182 -1.25 13.38 4.99
CA VAL A 182 -1.63 11.98 5.21
C VAL A 182 -3.14 11.88 5.05
N LEU A 183 -3.60 10.84 4.35
CA LEU A 183 -5.02 10.48 4.24
C LEU A 183 -5.24 9.11 4.84
N SER A 184 -6.38 8.98 5.51
CA SER A 184 -6.85 7.71 6.05
C SER A 184 -8.35 7.57 5.83
N GLY A 185 -8.82 6.33 5.74
CA GLY A 185 -10.24 5.98 5.84
C GLY A 185 -10.46 4.98 6.97
N GLY A 186 -11.67 4.97 7.54
CA GLY A 186 -12.00 4.09 8.67
C GLY A 186 -13.39 3.48 8.64
N LYS A 187 -13.64 2.58 9.60
CA LYS A 187 -14.97 1.97 9.86
C LYS A 187 -16.02 2.99 10.30
N ASP A 188 -15.58 4.14 10.79
CA ASP A 188 -16.41 5.30 11.08
C ASP A 188 -16.94 6.03 9.83
N LYS A 189 -16.70 5.47 8.64
CA LYS A 189 -17.21 5.93 7.33
C LYS A 189 -16.64 7.28 6.89
N SER A 190 -15.59 7.74 7.56
CA SER A 190 -14.95 9.02 7.28
C SER A 190 -13.65 8.84 6.53
N VAL A 191 -13.28 9.86 5.75
CA VAL A 191 -11.91 10.06 5.28
C VAL A 191 -11.32 11.19 6.09
N VAL A 192 -10.12 11.00 6.64
CA VAL A 192 -9.47 11.98 7.49
C VAL A 192 -8.15 12.43 6.83
N LEU A 193 -7.94 13.74 6.81
CA LEU A 193 -6.76 14.40 6.25
C LEU A 193 -5.98 15.06 7.37
N TRP A 194 -4.66 14.85 7.41
CA TRP A 194 -3.74 15.54 8.31
C TRP A 194 -2.64 16.24 7.53
N SER A 195 -2.06 17.27 8.14
CA SER A 195 -0.76 17.80 7.75
C SER A 195 0.27 17.43 8.82
N ILE A 196 1.40 16.86 8.38
CA ILE A 196 2.55 16.58 9.26
C ILE A 196 3.70 17.54 8.98
N GLN A 197 3.44 18.68 8.31
CA GLN A 197 4.46 19.66 7.91
C GLN A 197 5.31 20.13 9.09
N ASP A 198 4.69 20.48 10.21
CA ASP A 198 5.39 20.96 11.40
C ASP A 198 6.37 19.91 11.95
N HIS A 199 5.98 18.64 11.92
CA HIS A 199 6.84 17.52 12.32
C HIS A 199 8.05 17.38 11.38
N ILE A 200 7.82 17.45 10.06
CA ILE A 200 8.89 17.38 9.06
C ILE A 200 9.87 18.54 9.21
N SER A 201 9.37 19.76 9.42
CA SER A 201 10.20 20.95 9.63
C SER A 201 11.07 20.84 10.89
N ALA A 202 10.50 20.35 12.00
CA ALA A 202 11.24 20.17 13.25
C ALA A 202 12.39 19.13 13.12
N LEU A 203 12.20 18.07 12.33
CA LEU A 203 13.26 17.11 12.03
C LEU A 203 14.42 17.74 11.24
N GLY A 204 14.10 18.64 10.31
CA GLY A 204 15.09 19.36 9.50
C GLY A 204 16.02 20.25 10.34
N ASP A 205 15.47 21.01 11.28
CA ASP A 205 16.23 21.92 12.14
C ASP A 205 17.22 21.18 13.05
N SER A 206 16.85 19.98 13.51
CA SER A 206 17.70 19.13 14.37
C SER A 206 18.95 18.58 13.70
N SER A 207 19.02 18.62 12.36
CA SER A 207 20.16 18.17 11.55
C SER A 207 21.19 19.26 11.26
N SER A 208 20.89 20.53 11.62
CA SER A 208 21.84 21.64 11.54
C SER A 208 22.54 21.83 12.90
N SER A 209 23.87 21.85 12.90
CA SER A 209 24.70 22.00 14.12
C SER A 209 24.40 23.31 14.88
N PRO A 210 24.70 23.39 16.20
CA PRO A 210 24.21 24.46 17.07
C PRO A 210 24.95 25.77 16.80
N GLY A 211 24.36 26.62 15.95
CA GLY A 211 24.70 28.02 15.79
C GLY A 211 23.71 28.88 16.56
N ALA A 212 24.19 29.61 17.56
CA ALA A 212 23.39 30.44 18.45
C ALA A 212 22.43 31.40 17.72
N SER A 213 21.15 31.39 18.10
CA SER A 213 20.42 32.61 18.47
C SER A 213 19.14 32.25 19.22
N GLY A 214 18.96 32.85 20.39
CA GLY A 214 17.79 32.66 21.22
C GLY A 214 16.59 33.44 20.70
N SER A 215 15.43 32.82 20.73
CA SER A 215 14.18 33.51 21.03
C SER A 215 13.32 32.59 21.90
N LYS A 216 12.98 33.11 23.09
CA LYS A 216 12.09 32.45 24.04
C LYS A 216 10.68 32.49 23.46
N GLN A 217 10.03 31.34 23.31
CA GLN A 217 8.57 31.29 23.29
C GLN A 217 8.04 30.19 24.22
N SER A 218 7.35 30.70 25.23
CA SER A 218 6.47 30.10 26.23
C SER A 218 5.97 28.66 25.99
N GLY A 219 6.60 27.72 26.67
CA GLY A 219 5.95 26.85 27.67
C GLY A 219 4.69 26.07 27.28
N LYS A 220 4.88 24.84 26.80
CA LYS A 220 4.02 23.70 27.15
C LYS A 220 4.96 22.55 27.51
N THR A 221 5.03 22.20 28.80
CA THR A 221 5.75 21.00 29.27
C THR A 221 5.04 19.77 28.69
N THR A 222 5.50 19.32 27.52
CA THR A 222 5.13 18.01 26.97
C THR A 222 5.76 16.95 27.86
N ASN A 223 4.94 16.07 28.42
CA ASN A 223 5.43 14.86 29.09
C ASN A 223 6.37 14.13 28.13
N GLU A 224 7.68 14.08 28.41
CA GLU A 224 8.69 13.47 27.53
C GLU A 224 8.42 11.99 27.23
N LYS A 225 7.45 11.37 27.92
CA LYS A 225 7.05 9.97 27.79
C LYS A 225 5.98 9.69 26.72
N GLU A 226 5.21 10.68 26.26
CA GLU A 226 4.10 10.45 25.32
C GLU A 226 4.37 11.05 23.94
N SER A 227 4.10 10.30 22.87
CA SER A 227 4.26 10.79 21.50
C SER A 227 3.37 12.02 21.24
N PRO A 228 3.89 13.03 20.51
CA PRO A 228 3.07 14.17 20.12
C PRO A 228 1.89 13.71 19.26
N LYS A 229 0.77 14.42 19.40
CA LYS A 229 -0.48 14.14 18.68
C LYS A 229 -0.82 15.27 17.72
N VAL A 230 -1.40 14.93 16.57
CA VAL A 230 -1.89 15.90 15.57
C VAL A 230 -3.35 15.61 15.26
N ASP A 231 -4.18 16.64 15.45
CA ASP A 231 -5.59 16.60 15.12
C ASP A 231 -5.82 16.73 13.60
N PRO A 232 -6.99 16.28 13.09
CA PRO A 232 -7.31 16.37 11.68
C PRO A 232 -7.26 17.79 11.13
N ARG A 233 -6.73 17.92 9.92
CA ARG A 233 -6.93 19.10 9.07
C ARG A 233 -8.35 19.13 8.50
N GLY A 234 -8.93 17.97 8.23
CA GLY A 234 -10.31 17.82 7.76
C GLY A 234 -10.82 16.40 7.93
N ILE A 235 -12.11 16.28 8.25
CA ILE A 235 -12.84 15.01 8.32
C ILE A 235 -13.95 15.09 7.28
N PHE A 236 -13.91 14.18 6.31
CA PHE A 236 -14.74 14.17 5.11
C PHE A 236 -15.83 13.11 5.26
N HIS A 237 -17.07 13.50 4.96
CA HIS A 237 -18.25 12.67 5.15
C HIS A 237 -18.98 12.51 3.83
N GLY A 238 -19.26 11.27 3.45
CA GLY A 238 -19.96 10.96 2.20
C GLY A 238 -20.09 9.47 1.90
N HIS A 239 -19.28 8.62 2.55
CA HIS A 239 -19.51 7.18 2.54
C HIS A 239 -20.61 6.78 3.53
N ASP A 240 -21.36 5.74 3.17
CA ASP A 240 -22.46 5.19 3.97
C ASP A 240 -22.05 3.91 4.74
N SER A 241 -20.84 3.42 4.49
CA SER A 241 -20.21 2.25 5.13
C SER A 241 -18.68 2.45 5.26
N THR A 242 -17.94 1.43 5.68
CA THR A 242 -16.47 1.43 5.85
C THR A 242 -15.77 1.99 4.61
N VAL A 243 -14.76 2.84 4.84
CA VAL A 243 -13.83 3.27 3.79
C VAL A 243 -12.68 2.29 3.70
N GLU A 244 -12.59 1.58 2.58
CA GLU A 244 -11.64 0.49 2.35
C GLU A 244 -10.31 0.97 1.79
N ASP A 245 -10.33 2.02 0.97
CA ASP A 245 -9.11 2.59 0.40
C ASP A 245 -9.22 4.08 0.05
N VAL A 246 -8.07 4.75 0.05
CA VAL A 246 -7.92 6.18 -0.25
C VAL A 246 -6.66 6.41 -1.08
N GLN A 247 -6.71 7.39 -1.98
CA GLN A 247 -5.55 7.75 -2.79
C GLN A 247 -5.57 9.24 -3.15
N PHE A 248 -4.44 9.92 -2.97
CA PHE A 248 -4.26 11.29 -3.42
C PHE A 248 -4.21 11.40 -4.95
N CYS A 249 -4.70 12.53 -5.47
CA CYS A 249 -4.37 12.94 -6.83
C CYS A 249 -2.85 13.15 -6.93
N PRO A 250 -2.16 12.54 -7.92
CA PRO A 250 -0.70 12.67 -8.03
C PRO A 250 -0.20 14.10 -8.25
N SER A 251 -1.06 14.98 -8.77
CA SER A 251 -0.72 16.38 -9.10
C SER A 251 -1.24 17.42 -8.11
N SER A 252 -1.96 17.01 -7.06
CA SER A 252 -2.63 17.93 -6.15
C SER A 252 -2.72 17.37 -4.73
N ALA A 253 -2.32 18.17 -3.74
CA ALA A 253 -2.47 17.83 -2.33
C ALA A 253 -3.90 18.07 -1.78
N GLN A 254 -4.77 18.69 -2.57
CA GLN A 254 -6.14 19.03 -2.17
C GLN A 254 -7.20 18.11 -2.80
N GLU A 255 -6.83 17.35 -3.83
CA GLU A 255 -7.71 16.40 -4.50
C GLU A 255 -7.31 14.97 -4.14
N PHE A 256 -8.30 14.14 -3.85
CA PHE A 256 -8.09 12.73 -3.53
C PHE A 256 -9.37 11.94 -3.80
N CYS A 257 -9.28 10.62 -3.72
CA CYS A 257 -10.39 9.72 -3.91
C CYS A 257 -10.46 8.68 -2.79
N SER A 258 -11.64 8.11 -2.61
CA SER A 258 -11.89 7.01 -1.68
C SER A 258 -12.92 6.03 -2.23
N VAL A 259 -12.87 4.82 -1.71
CA VAL A 259 -13.79 3.73 -2.02
C VAL A 259 -14.16 2.96 -0.76
N GLY A 260 -15.28 2.23 -0.77
CA GLY A 260 -15.73 1.51 0.41
C GLY A 260 -16.80 0.45 0.15
N ASP A 261 -17.31 -0.10 1.25
CA ASP A 261 -18.35 -1.15 1.29
C ASP A 261 -19.72 -0.65 0.79
N ASP A 262 -19.90 0.66 0.65
CA ASP A 262 -21.10 1.25 0.03
C ASP A 262 -21.06 1.21 -1.51
N ALA A 263 -20.08 0.50 -2.08
CA ALA A 263 -19.85 0.34 -3.51
C ALA A 263 -19.66 1.66 -4.27
N CYS A 264 -19.26 2.73 -3.58
CA CYS A 264 -19.06 4.05 -4.17
C CYS A 264 -17.58 4.31 -4.51
N LEU A 265 -17.36 5.10 -5.55
CA LEU A 265 -16.11 5.84 -5.79
C LEU A 265 -16.41 7.31 -5.53
N ILE A 266 -15.69 7.93 -4.60
CA ILE A 266 -15.87 9.34 -4.26
C ILE A 266 -14.59 10.11 -4.61
N LEU A 267 -14.74 11.23 -5.32
CA LEU A 267 -13.70 12.24 -5.49
C LEU A 267 -13.96 13.41 -4.55
N TRP A 268 -12.90 13.88 -3.92
CA TRP A 268 -12.91 14.94 -2.92
C TRP A 268 -12.04 16.11 -3.39
N ASP A 269 -12.45 17.31 -2.99
CA ASP A 269 -11.63 18.51 -3.10
C ASP A 269 -11.71 19.29 -1.79
N ALA A 270 -10.62 19.23 -1.02
CA ALA A 270 -10.51 19.86 0.30
C ALA A 270 -10.68 21.40 0.26
N ARG A 271 -10.59 22.04 -0.91
CA ARG A 271 -10.86 23.47 -1.08
C ARG A 271 -12.35 23.79 -1.10
N THR A 272 -13.18 22.80 -1.45
CA THR A 272 -14.63 22.96 -1.61
C THR A 272 -15.41 22.59 -0.35
N GLY A 273 -14.73 22.02 0.65
CA GLY A 273 -15.30 21.62 1.94
C GLY A 273 -15.06 20.14 2.23
N THR A 274 -15.87 19.57 3.10
CA THR A 274 -15.76 18.18 3.59
C THR A 274 -16.79 17.23 3.00
N SER A 275 -17.56 17.69 2.01
CA SER A 275 -18.54 16.89 1.26
C SER A 275 -17.97 16.39 -0.07
N PRO A 276 -18.54 15.33 -0.66
CA PRO A 276 -18.11 14.82 -1.96
C PRO A 276 -18.11 15.89 -3.04
N ALA A 277 -17.02 16.01 -3.79
CA ALA A 277 -17.00 16.82 -5.02
C ALA A 277 -17.68 16.07 -6.17
N VAL A 278 -17.45 14.75 -6.24
CA VAL A 278 -18.15 13.81 -7.13
C VAL A 278 -18.38 12.50 -6.38
N LYS A 279 -19.60 11.95 -6.39
CA LYS A 279 -19.91 10.62 -5.85
C LYS A 279 -20.46 9.75 -6.97
N VAL A 280 -19.70 8.73 -7.37
CA VAL A 280 -20.16 7.70 -8.31
C VAL A 280 -20.83 6.60 -7.49
N GLU A 281 -22.15 6.65 -7.43
CA GLU A 281 -22.95 5.61 -6.78
C GLU A 281 -22.92 4.33 -7.62
N LYS A 282 -22.85 3.17 -6.95
CA LYS A 282 -22.80 1.86 -7.62
C LYS A 282 -21.65 1.77 -8.62
N ALA A 283 -20.48 2.27 -8.22
CA ALA A 283 -19.25 2.14 -8.98
C ALA A 283 -18.96 0.66 -9.30
N HIS A 284 -19.34 -0.25 -8.39
CA HIS A 284 -19.37 -1.71 -8.57
C HIS A 284 -20.69 -2.33 -8.09
N SER A 285 -20.89 -3.63 -8.32
CA SER A 285 -22.04 -4.39 -7.81
C SER A 285 -21.81 -5.05 -6.44
N GLY A 286 -20.69 -4.74 -5.80
CA GLY A 286 -20.32 -5.15 -4.44
C GLY A 286 -19.26 -4.19 -3.89
N ASP A 287 -18.79 -4.50 -2.69
CA ASP A 287 -17.81 -3.70 -1.94
C ASP A 287 -16.58 -3.38 -2.78
N VAL A 288 -16.06 -2.15 -2.67
CA VAL A 288 -14.91 -1.70 -3.44
C VAL A 288 -13.72 -1.61 -2.49
N HIS A 289 -12.83 -2.61 -2.56
CA HIS A 289 -11.75 -2.80 -1.60
C HIS A 289 -10.49 -1.96 -1.86
N CYS A 290 -10.30 -1.52 -3.12
CA CYS A 290 -9.06 -0.83 -3.48
C CYS A 290 -9.25 0.20 -4.58
N VAL A 291 -8.44 1.26 -4.52
CA VAL A 291 -8.40 2.34 -5.50
C VAL A 291 -6.96 2.75 -5.77
N ASP A 292 -6.64 3.05 -7.03
CA ASP A 292 -5.36 3.69 -7.35
C ASP A 292 -5.49 4.72 -8.47
N TRP A 293 -4.79 5.84 -8.30
CA TRP A 293 -4.84 6.98 -9.21
C TRP A 293 -3.56 7.00 -10.03
N ASN A 294 -3.70 6.98 -11.36
CA ASN A 294 -2.58 6.83 -12.26
C ASN A 294 -1.56 7.96 -12.09
N PRO A 295 -0.31 7.66 -11.68
CA PRO A 295 0.71 8.65 -11.39
C PRO A 295 1.27 9.35 -12.63
N LEU A 296 1.03 8.78 -13.82
CA LEU A 296 1.56 9.27 -15.10
C LEU A 296 0.48 9.89 -16.01
N ASP A 297 -0.78 9.52 -15.82
CA ASP A 297 -1.94 10.19 -16.45
C ASP A 297 -3.04 10.43 -15.41
N VAL A 298 -3.07 11.65 -14.86
CA VAL A 298 -3.97 12.06 -13.78
C VAL A 298 -5.47 11.95 -14.10
N ASN A 299 -5.85 11.61 -15.33
CA ASN A 299 -7.25 11.42 -15.68
C ASN A 299 -7.78 10.03 -15.32
N TYR A 300 -6.90 9.04 -15.13
CA TYR A 300 -7.32 7.65 -14.95
C TYR A 300 -7.23 7.17 -13.50
N ILE A 301 -8.29 6.47 -13.10
CA ILE A 301 -8.44 5.86 -11.77
C ILE A 301 -8.83 4.39 -11.96
N LEU A 302 -8.27 3.49 -11.15
CA LEU A 302 -8.66 2.09 -11.07
C LEU A 302 -9.37 1.82 -9.76
N THR A 303 -10.37 0.93 -9.81
CA THR A 303 -11.03 0.38 -8.63
C THR A 303 -11.11 -1.14 -8.74
N GLY A 304 -10.92 -1.85 -7.63
CA GLY A 304 -11.10 -3.30 -7.52
C GLY A 304 -12.15 -3.65 -6.46
N SER A 305 -12.92 -4.73 -6.69
CA SER A 305 -14.13 -5.01 -5.92
C SER A 305 -14.35 -6.50 -5.63
N ALA A 306 -15.19 -6.76 -4.64
CA ALA A 306 -15.86 -8.04 -4.36
C ALA A 306 -16.66 -8.59 -5.57
N ASP A 307 -16.97 -7.76 -6.57
CA ASP A 307 -17.60 -8.23 -7.82
C ASP A 307 -16.63 -8.92 -8.80
N ASN A 308 -15.41 -9.22 -8.35
CA ASN A 308 -14.32 -9.89 -9.07
C ASN A 308 -13.76 -9.09 -10.27
N SER A 309 -14.11 -7.81 -10.41
CA SER A 309 -13.68 -6.98 -11.53
C SER A 309 -12.80 -5.82 -11.10
N VAL A 310 -11.93 -5.41 -12.04
CA VAL A 310 -11.27 -4.10 -11.98
C VAL A 310 -12.00 -3.17 -12.94
N ARG A 311 -12.31 -1.94 -12.52
CA ARG A 311 -12.90 -0.91 -13.37
C ARG A 311 -11.95 0.27 -13.51
N MET A 312 -11.89 0.81 -14.72
CA MET A 312 -11.11 2.00 -15.05
C MET A 312 -12.02 3.16 -15.36
N TRP A 313 -11.72 4.31 -14.78
CA TRP A 313 -12.54 5.52 -14.83
C TRP A 313 -11.75 6.66 -15.44
N ASP A 314 -12.43 7.49 -16.25
CA ASP A 314 -11.89 8.78 -16.68
C ASP A 314 -12.56 9.83 -15.83
N ARG A 315 -11.81 10.51 -14.96
CA ARG A 315 -12.38 11.54 -14.07
C ARG A 315 -13.06 12.67 -14.85
N ARG A 316 -12.66 12.93 -16.10
CA ARG A 316 -13.27 13.96 -16.97
C ARG A 316 -14.68 13.59 -17.40
N ASN A 317 -15.01 12.30 -17.35
CA ASN A 317 -16.32 11.76 -17.72
C ASN A 317 -17.22 11.50 -16.49
N LEU A 318 -16.74 11.73 -15.27
CA LEU A 318 -17.53 11.58 -14.05
C LEU A 318 -18.32 12.88 -13.84
N GLY A 319 -19.60 12.87 -14.21
CA GLY A 319 -20.48 14.03 -14.03
C GLY A 319 -20.90 14.22 -12.57
N SER A 320 -21.27 15.45 -12.21
CA SER A 320 -21.73 15.85 -10.86
C SER A 320 -23.02 15.17 -10.40
N GLY A 321 -23.74 14.49 -11.29
CA GLY A 321 -24.99 13.76 -10.97
C GLY A 321 -24.81 12.28 -10.65
N GLY A 322 -23.59 11.81 -10.39
CA GLY A 322 -23.29 10.40 -10.08
C GLY A 322 -23.42 9.43 -11.26
N ALA A 323 -23.80 9.92 -12.44
CA ALA A 323 -23.75 9.19 -13.69
C ALA A 323 -22.30 9.14 -14.20
N GLY A 324 -21.58 8.08 -13.86
CA GLY A 324 -20.30 7.73 -14.45
C GLY A 324 -20.30 6.25 -14.80
N SER A 325 -20.02 5.92 -16.06
CA SER A 325 -19.74 4.54 -16.46
C SER A 325 -18.22 4.35 -16.53
N PRO A 326 -17.70 3.18 -16.13
CA PRO A 326 -16.29 2.89 -16.33
C PRO A 326 -15.96 2.88 -17.83
N ILE A 327 -14.78 3.38 -18.19
CA ILE A 327 -14.25 3.30 -19.56
C ILE A 327 -14.08 1.84 -19.95
N HIS A 328 -13.63 1.03 -18.98
CA HIS A 328 -13.41 -0.40 -19.17
C HIS A 328 -13.64 -1.19 -17.89
N LYS A 329 -14.09 -2.44 -18.07
CA LYS A 329 -14.21 -3.45 -17.02
C LYS A 329 -13.27 -4.60 -17.38
N PHE A 330 -12.24 -4.81 -16.58
CA PHE A 330 -11.30 -5.92 -16.74
C PHE A 330 -11.84 -7.13 -15.97
N GLU A 331 -12.18 -8.17 -16.72
CA GLU A 331 -12.69 -9.44 -16.20
C GLU A 331 -11.60 -10.51 -16.34
N GLY A 332 -11.25 -11.21 -15.27
CA GLY A 332 -10.20 -12.24 -15.31
C GLY A 332 -9.90 -12.85 -13.95
N HIS A 333 -10.18 -12.13 -12.87
CA HIS A 333 -10.22 -12.70 -11.54
C HIS A 333 -11.49 -13.52 -11.31
N LYS A 334 -11.40 -14.51 -10.42
CA LYS A 334 -12.47 -15.43 -10.05
C LYS A 334 -12.97 -15.24 -8.61
N ALA A 335 -12.39 -14.29 -7.89
CA ALA A 335 -12.74 -13.90 -6.52
C ALA A 335 -12.44 -12.41 -6.31
N ALA A 336 -12.72 -11.90 -5.11
CA ALA A 336 -12.65 -10.49 -4.77
C ALA A 336 -11.27 -9.89 -5.08
N VAL A 337 -11.26 -8.75 -5.77
CA VAL A 337 -10.02 -8.01 -6.07
C VAL A 337 -9.67 -7.15 -4.87
N LEU A 338 -8.52 -7.42 -4.25
CA LEU A 338 -8.10 -6.81 -2.99
C LEU A 338 -7.09 -5.67 -3.19
N CYS A 339 -6.38 -5.63 -4.31
CA CYS A 339 -5.41 -4.59 -4.59
C CYS A 339 -5.31 -4.31 -6.09
N VAL A 340 -5.18 -3.03 -6.42
CA VAL A 340 -4.83 -2.52 -7.75
C VAL A 340 -3.71 -1.49 -7.59
N GLN A 341 -2.72 -1.51 -8.47
CA GLN A 341 -1.64 -0.52 -8.50
C GLN A 341 -1.20 -0.24 -9.93
N TRP A 342 -1.18 1.02 -10.31
CA TRP A 342 -0.58 1.49 -11.56
C TRP A 342 0.93 1.28 -11.56
N SER A 343 1.46 1.02 -12.74
CA SER A 343 2.89 1.01 -12.97
C SER A 343 3.44 2.45 -12.80
N PRO A 344 4.52 2.63 -12.02
CA PRO A 344 5.17 3.94 -11.88
C PRO A 344 5.99 4.33 -13.11
N ASP A 345 6.23 3.41 -14.04
CA ASP A 345 7.07 3.57 -15.23
C ASP A 345 6.30 3.59 -16.56
N ARG A 346 5.06 3.07 -16.58
CA ARG A 346 4.25 2.92 -17.79
C ARG A 346 2.80 3.27 -17.52
N ALA A 347 2.34 4.38 -18.10
CA ALA A 347 1.01 4.93 -17.86
C ALA A 347 -0.14 3.97 -18.23
N SER A 348 0.08 3.01 -19.13
CA SER A 348 -0.96 2.06 -19.55
C SER A 348 -1.04 0.76 -18.74
N VAL A 349 -0.01 0.49 -17.92
CA VAL A 349 0.18 -0.81 -17.28
C VAL A 349 -0.23 -0.74 -15.81
N PHE A 350 -0.89 -1.78 -15.31
CA PHE A 350 -1.21 -1.91 -13.90
C PHE A 350 -1.21 -3.37 -13.46
N GLY A 351 -1.08 -3.59 -12.16
CA GLY A 351 -1.25 -4.89 -11.52
C GLY A 351 -2.56 -4.95 -10.74
N SER A 352 -3.15 -6.14 -10.64
CA SER A 352 -4.23 -6.44 -9.70
C SER A 352 -4.03 -7.80 -9.05
N SER A 353 -4.42 -7.94 -7.78
CA SER A 353 -4.38 -9.20 -7.04
C SER A 353 -5.71 -9.47 -6.35
N ALA A 354 -6.08 -10.74 -6.28
CA ALA A 354 -7.37 -11.17 -5.75
C ALA A 354 -7.25 -12.39 -4.83
N GLU A 355 -8.34 -12.71 -4.13
CA GLU A 355 -8.48 -13.91 -3.28
C GLU A 355 -8.37 -15.23 -4.05
N ASP A 356 -8.39 -15.18 -5.39
CA ASP A 356 -8.21 -16.35 -6.25
C ASP A 356 -6.75 -16.84 -6.33
N GLY A 357 -5.83 -16.14 -5.67
CA GLY A 357 -4.41 -16.48 -5.60
C GLY A 357 -3.61 -16.05 -6.83
N PHE A 358 -4.17 -15.19 -7.70
CA PHE A 358 -3.50 -14.69 -8.89
C PHE A 358 -3.15 -13.20 -8.75
N LEU A 359 -1.99 -12.84 -9.30
CA LEU A 359 -1.64 -11.47 -9.65
C LEU A 359 -1.68 -11.34 -11.17
N ASN A 360 -2.53 -10.46 -11.66
CA ASN A 360 -2.65 -10.13 -13.09
C ASN A 360 -1.95 -8.81 -13.37
N VAL A 361 -1.17 -8.76 -14.45
CA VAL A 361 -0.60 -7.54 -15.02
C VAL A 361 -1.31 -7.24 -16.31
N TRP A 362 -1.81 -6.02 -16.43
CA TRP A 362 -2.65 -5.56 -17.53
C TRP A 362 -1.97 -4.43 -18.28
N ASP A 363 -2.38 -4.23 -19.53
CA ASP A 363 -2.02 -3.09 -20.35
C ASP A 363 -3.29 -2.61 -21.06
N HIS A 364 -3.87 -1.50 -20.59
CA HIS A 364 -5.17 -1.05 -21.08
C HIS A 364 -5.11 -0.59 -22.55
N GLU A 365 -3.94 -0.21 -23.07
CA GLU A 365 -3.79 0.14 -24.49
C GLU A 365 -3.84 -1.07 -25.41
N LYS A 366 -3.71 -2.29 -24.86
CA LYS A 366 -3.87 -3.55 -25.61
C LYS A 366 -5.32 -4.03 -25.67
N VAL A 367 -6.24 -3.42 -24.94
CA VAL A 367 -7.67 -3.70 -25.04
C VAL A 367 -8.13 -3.48 -26.48
N GLY A 368 -8.84 -4.46 -27.05
CA GLY A 368 -9.35 -4.41 -28.43
C GLY A 368 -8.31 -4.65 -29.55
N LYS A 369 -7.00 -4.68 -29.25
CA LYS A 369 -5.94 -4.86 -30.27
C LYS A 369 -5.60 -6.33 -30.60
N LYS A 370 -6.07 -7.30 -29.80
CA LYS A 370 -5.88 -8.75 -30.07
C LYS A 370 -7.15 -9.56 -29.75
N LYS A 371 -7.70 -10.26 -30.74
CA LYS A 371 -8.79 -11.25 -30.59
C LYS A 371 -8.22 -12.66 -30.40
N ASN A 372 -7.59 -12.94 -29.26
CA ASN A 372 -7.54 -14.34 -28.80
C ASN A 372 -8.73 -14.53 -27.87
N SER A 373 -9.68 -15.39 -28.24
CA SER A 373 -10.97 -15.53 -27.54
C SER A 373 -10.86 -16.06 -26.11
N ASN A 374 -9.72 -16.61 -25.72
CA ASN A 374 -9.56 -17.34 -24.45
C ASN A 374 -8.79 -16.55 -23.37
N VAL A 375 -8.36 -15.31 -23.65
CA VAL A 375 -7.62 -14.48 -22.70
C VAL A 375 -8.36 -13.16 -22.50
N PRO A 376 -8.57 -12.72 -21.24
CA PRO A 376 -9.10 -11.40 -20.95
C PRO A 376 -8.45 -10.26 -21.74
N ALA A 377 -9.25 -9.27 -22.13
CA ALA A 377 -8.76 -8.10 -22.85
C ALA A 377 -7.76 -7.32 -21.98
N GLY A 378 -6.62 -6.94 -22.57
CA GLY A 378 -5.58 -6.19 -21.87
C GLY A 378 -4.71 -7.02 -20.93
N LEU A 379 -5.03 -8.30 -20.63
CA LEU A 379 -4.17 -9.13 -19.79
C LEU A 379 -2.83 -9.38 -20.49
N PHE A 380 -1.75 -8.95 -19.84
CA PHE A 380 -0.39 -9.01 -20.36
C PHE A 380 0.40 -10.17 -19.74
N PHE A 381 0.24 -10.41 -18.44
CA PHE A 381 0.92 -11.46 -17.70
C PHE A 381 0.09 -11.88 -16.48
N GLN A 382 0.19 -13.14 -16.07
CA GLN A 382 -0.45 -13.66 -14.87
C GLN A 382 0.58 -14.43 -14.04
N HIS A 383 0.74 -14.03 -12.79
CA HIS A 383 1.52 -14.73 -11.78
C HIS A 383 0.60 -15.61 -10.93
N ALA A 384 1.00 -16.85 -10.73
CA ALA A 384 0.25 -17.90 -10.03
C ALA A 384 1.11 -18.64 -8.99
N GLY A 385 2.18 -18.00 -8.50
CA GLY A 385 3.19 -18.60 -7.63
C GLY A 385 2.89 -18.60 -6.14
N HIS A 386 1.61 -18.50 -5.78
CA HIS A 386 1.15 -18.49 -4.40
C HIS A 386 0.60 -19.87 -4.03
N ARG A 387 0.89 -20.34 -2.81
CA ARG A 387 0.52 -21.65 -2.29
C ARG A 387 -0.23 -21.52 -0.97
#